data_AF-A0A382I2L9-F1
#
_entry.id   AF-A0A382I2L9-F1
#
_cell.length_a   1.000
_cell.length_b   1.000
_cell.length_c   1.000
_cell.angle_alpha   90.00
_cell.angle_beta   90.00
_cell.angle_gamma   90.00
#
_symmetry.space_group_name_H-M   'P 1'
#
loop_
_entity.id
_entity.type
_entity.pdbx_description
1 polymer ?
#
loop_
_entity_poly.entity_id
_entity_poly.type
_entity_poly.pdbx_seq_one_letter_code
_entity_poly.pdbx_strand_id
1 'polypeptide(L)'
;QNNYHDAIKSGARIFNIIVDNKKQNVLFKAVQYHPVTEEVLHLDLYGIRMDQAITIKVTLQLTGDAVGVKDEGGILNQPLNEIEIQCLPADIPDFFELDISNLSIGDSLNAYDIELDGKFTLVTSEDAVAVSVTQPMKEVEPEIEIDEDETFLDEDGEPIEGEESKETEKPAEDKGDDSTADKETGSE
;
A
#
# COMPACT_ATOMS: atom_id res chain seq x y z
N GLN A 1 28.16 18.59 -1.26
CA GLN A 1 27.43 17.83 -2.30
C GLN A 1 26.16 17.15 -1.75
N ASN A 2 25.83 17.25 -0.46
CA ASN A 2 24.71 16.49 0.15
C ASN A 2 23.39 17.29 0.30
N ASN A 3 23.35 18.54 -0.16
CA ASN A 3 22.28 19.46 0.22
C ASN A 3 20.89 19.12 -0.37
N TYR A 4 20.83 18.39 -1.48
CA TYR A 4 19.54 18.03 -2.10
C TYR A 4 18.90 16.80 -1.47
N HIS A 5 19.70 15.92 -0.85
CA HIS A 5 19.19 14.73 -0.18
C HIS A 5 18.39 15.12 1.08
N ASP A 6 18.89 16.11 1.81
CA ASP A 6 18.19 16.71 2.95
C ASP A 6 16.97 17.52 2.49
N ALA A 7 17.05 18.18 1.34
CA ALA A 7 15.93 18.92 0.76
C ALA A 7 14.76 18.00 0.42
N ILE A 8 15.00 16.83 -0.18
CA ILE A 8 13.95 15.87 -0.53
C ILE A 8 13.32 15.26 0.74
N LYS A 9 14.12 14.99 1.78
CA LYS A 9 13.63 14.47 3.07
C LYS A 9 12.90 15.50 3.92
N SER A 10 13.12 16.79 3.68
CA SER A 10 12.57 17.88 4.48
C SER A 10 11.06 18.08 4.34
N GLY A 11 10.39 17.35 3.43
CA GLY A 11 8.95 17.50 3.16
C GLY A 11 8.58 18.80 2.44
N ALA A 12 9.51 19.77 2.36
CA ALA A 12 9.29 21.00 1.61
C ALA A 12 9.05 20.67 0.14
N ARG A 13 8.04 21.30 -0.45
CA ARG A 13 7.66 21.07 -1.86
C ARG A 13 8.23 22.12 -2.80
N ILE A 14 8.48 23.35 -2.33
CA ILE A 14 8.97 24.46 -3.15
C ILE A 14 10.43 24.79 -2.84
N PHE A 15 11.24 24.89 -3.89
CA PHE A 15 12.66 25.19 -3.80
C PHE A 15 13.03 26.34 -4.72
N ASN A 16 14.07 27.08 -4.32
CA ASN A 16 14.72 28.08 -5.16
C ASN A 16 15.96 27.45 -5.78
N ILE A 17 15.99 27.31 -7.10
CA ILE A 17 17.18 26.88 -7.84
C ILE A 17 17.80 28.05 -8.59
N ILE A 18 19.11 27.99 -8.81
CA ILE A 18 19.84 28.95 -9.63
C ILE A 18 20.30 28.22 -10.88
N VAL A 19 19.79 28.64 -12.03
CA VAL A 19 20.22 28.16 -13.36
C VAL A 19 20.75 29.36 -14.12
N ASP A 20 21.99 29.30 -14.59
CA ASP A 20 22.64 30.39 -15.34
C ASP A 20 22.52 31.78 -14.67
N ASN A 21 22.78 31.85 -13.36
CA ASN A 21 22.64 33.04 -12.51
C ASN A 21 21.22 33.62 -12.37
N LYS A 22 20.18 32.90 -12.80
CA LYS A 22 18.78 33.30 -12.59
C LYS A 22 18.16 32.42 -11.51
N LYS A 23 17.54 33.08 -10.52
CA LYS A 23 16.76 32.39 -9.48
C LYS A 23 15.39 32.02 -10.02
N GLN A 24 14.98 30.78 -9.83
CA GLN A 24 13.67 30.28 -10.21
C GLN A 24 13.07 29.42 -9.11
N ASN A 25 11.78 29.64 -8.84
CA ASN A 25 11.00 28.78 -7.96
C ASN A 25 10.62 27.50 -8.72
N VAL A 26 10.87 26.36 -8.09
CA VAL A 26 10.57 25.06 -8.64
C VAL A 26 9.88 24.18 -7.60
N LEU A 27 9.07 23.25 -8.10
CA LEU A 27 8.39 22.22 -7.34
C LEU A 27 8.92 20.86 -7.77
N PHE A 28 9.20 19.94 -6.83
CA PHE A 28 9.53 18.56 -7.18
C PHE A 28 8.30 17.84 -7.72
N LYS A 29 8.44 17.23 -8.90
CA LYS A 29 7.41 16.38 -9.48
C LYS A 29 7.68 14.91 -9.18
N ALA A 30 8.88 14.45 -9.52
CA ALA A 30 9.26 13.06 -9.38
C ALA A 30 10.77 12.97 -9.18
N VAL A 31 11.18 11.99 -8.37
CA VAL A 31 12.58 11.65 -8.15
C VAL A 31 12.74 10.18 -8.47
N GLN A 32 13.72 9.87 -9.32
CA GLN A 32 14.08 8.50 -9.65
C GLN A 32 15.32 8.13 -8.87
N TYR A 33 15.23 7.01 -8.14
CA TYR A 33 16.33 6.47 -7.36
C TYR A 33 16.86 5.20 -8.02
N HIS A 34 18.16 4.95 -7.84
CA HIS A 34 18.75 3.67 -8.19
C HIS A 34 18.24 2.60 -7.20
N PRO A 35 17.71 1.45 -7.68
CA PRO A 35 17.00 0.49 -6.84
C PRO A 35 17.86 -0.19 -5.77
N VAL A 36 19.19 -0.17 -5.90
CA VAL A 36 20.12 -0.85 -4.97
C VAL A 36 20.95 0.14 -4.15
N THR A 37 21.28 1.29 -4.71
CA THR A 37 22.24 2.24 -4.09
C THR A 37 21.54 3.46 -3.52
N GLU A 38 20.23 3.61 -3.75
CA GLU A 38 19.41 4.75 -3.32
C GLU A 38 19.93 6.12 -3.85
N GLU A 39 20.81 6.09 -4.85
CA GLU A 39 21.33 7.30 -5.49
C GLU A 39 20.26 7.92 -6.41
N VAL A 40 20.17 9.25 -6.42
CA VAL A 40 19.24 9.97 -7.30
C VAL A 40 19.77 9.91 -8.74
N LEU A 41 19.02 9.27 -9.64
CA LEU A 41 19.35 9.15 -11.07
C LEU A 41 18.77 10.30 -11.90
N HIS A 42 17.53 10.68 -11.60
CA HIS A 42 16.81 11.71 -12.35
C HIS A 42 15.88 12.49 -11.43
N LEU A 43 15.71 13.77 -11.74
CA LEU A 43 14.90 14.69 -10.95
C LEU A 43 14.05 15.55 -11.87
N ASP A 44 12.74 15.37 -11.77
CA ASP A 44 11.76 16.19 -12.49
C ASP A 44 11.32 17.38 -11.63
N LEU A 45 11.46 18.57 -12.22
CA LEU A 45 11.12 19.85 -11.60
C LEU A 45 10.09 20.60 -12.43
N TYR A 46 9.07 21.14 -11.77
CA TYR A 46 8.14 22.10 -12.36
C TYR A 46 8.58 23.53 -12.03
N GLY A 47 8.78 24.37 -13.06
CA GLY A 47 8.94 25.81 -12.87
C GLY A 47 7.60 26.45 -12.52
N ILE A 48 7.48 27.02 -11.32
CA ILE A 48 6.23 27.56 -10.82
C ILE A 48 6.27 29.08 -10.68
N ARG A 49 5.12 29.71 -10.90
CA ARG A 49 4.87 31.13 -10.61
C ARG A 49 3.97 31.19 -9.37
N MET A 50 4.32 32.03 -8.41
CA MET A 50 3.58 32.11 -7.14
C MET A 50 2.13 32.59 -7.31
N ASP A 51 1.83 33.29 -8.41
CA ASP A 51 0.50 33.87 -8.68
C ASP A 51 -0.43 32.94 -9.48
N GLN A 52 0.02 31.73 -9.84
CA GLN A 52 -0.76 30.82 -10.68
C GLN A 52 -1.12 29.56 -9.91
N ALA A 53 -2.39 29.14 -10.03
CA ALA A 53 -2.84 27.88 -9.47
C ALA A 53 -2.14 26.71 -10.17
N ILE A 54 -1.68 25.76 -9.38
CA ILE A 54 -1.00 24.54 -9.83
C ILE A 54 -1.79 23.32 -9.40
N THR A 55 -1.69 22.26 -10.19
CA THR A 55 -2.28 20.96 -9.86
C THR A 55 -1.20 20.05 -9.31
N ILE A 56 -1.44 19.49 -8.13
CA ILE A 56 -0.49 18.64 -7.42
C ILE A 56 -1.19 17.43 -6.82
N LYS A 57 -0.44 16.35 -6.63
CA LYS A 57 -0.90 15.18 -5.88
C LYS A 57 -0.46 15.31 -4.43
N VAL A 58 -1.39 15.07 -3.52
CA VAL A 58 -1.17 15.12 -2.07
C VAL A 58 -1.58 13.78 -1.49
N THR A 59 -0.72 13.23 -0.62
CA THR A 59 -0.95 11.94 0.02
C THR A 59 -2.06 12.03 1.07
N LEU A 60 -2.88 10.98 1.13
CA LEU A 60 -3.90 10.79 2.15
C LEU A 60 -3.32 9.94 3.29
N GLN A 61 -3.43 10.45 4.51
CA GLN A 61 -3.07 9.75 5.73
C GLN A 61 -4.33 9.34 6.47
N LEU A 62 -4.46 8.05 6.74
CA LEU A 62 -5.60 7.53 7.50
C LEU A 62 -5.33 7.69 8.99
N THR A 63 -6.34 8.17 9.71
CA THR A 63 -6.31 8.39 11.15
C THR A 63 -7.39 7.55 11.81
N GLY A 64 -7.05 6.88 12.92
CA GLY A 64 -7.96 5.98 13.63
C GLY A 64 -7.89 4.53 13.16
N ASP A 65 -8.49 3.63 13.95
CA ASP A 65 -8.67 2.22 13.60
C ASP A 65 -10.12 2.01 13.16
N ALA A 66 -10.35 1.50 11.95
CA ALA A 66 -11.71 1.15 11.52
C ALA A 66 -12.28 0.01 12.38
N VAL A 67 -13.48 0.23 12.94
CA VAL A 67 -14.22 -0.76 13.73
C VAL A 67 -14.41 -2.06 12.93
N GLY A 68 -14.72 -1.96 11.64
CA GLY A 68 -14.89 -3.12 10.77
C GLY A 68 -13.62 -3.97 10.62
N VAL A 69 -12.43 -3.38 10.77
CA VAL A 69 -11.16 -4.13 10.74
C VAL A 69 -10.85 -4.74 12.10
N LYS A 70 -11.05 -3.97 13.18
CA LYS A 70 -10.64 -4.33 14.53
C LYS A 70 -11.58 -5.32 15.22
N ASP A 71 -12.88 -5.07 15.12
CA ASP A 71 -13.91 -5.83 15.83
C ASP A 71 -14.55 -6.91 14.95
N GLU A 72 -14.67 -6.66 13.64
CA GLU A 72 -15.36 -7.55 12.71
C GLU A 72 -14.40 -8.37 11.82
N GLY A 73 -13.10 -8.10 11.87
CA GLY A 73 -12.07 -8.84 11.11
C GLY A 73 -12.06 -8.56 9.60
N GLY A 74 -12.59 -7.41 9.18
CA GLY A 74 -12.58 -6.91 7.81
C GLY A 74 -11.19 -6.56 7.28
N ILE A 75 -11.08 -6.42 5.96
CA ILE A 75 -9.87 -6.00 5.26
C ILE A 75 -10.05 -4.54 4.83
N LEU A 76 -9.13 -3.67 5.25
CA LEU A 76 -9.06 -2.29 4.78
C LEU A 76 -8.45 -2.24 3.38
N ASN A 77 -9.16 -1.62 2.44
CA ASN A 77 -8.66 -1.35 1.10
C ASN A 77 -8.60 0.16 0.87
N GLN A 78 -7.42 0.65 0.49
CA GLN A 78 -7.19 2.05 0.13
C GLN A 78 -6.79 2.12 -1.35
N PRO A 79 -7.76 2.14 -2.28
CA PRO A 79 -7.46 2.29 -3.71
C PRO A 79 -6.85 3.66 -4.04
N LEU A 80 -7.15 4.70 -3.25
CA LEU A 80 -6.68 6.06 -3.45
C LEU A 80 -5.70 6.46 -2.33
N ASN A 81 -4.40 6.43 -2.62
CA ASN A 81 -3.37 6.88 -1.68
C ASN A 81 -3.05 8.38 -1.81
N GLU A 82 -3.38 8.97 -2.96
CA GLU A 82 -3.09 10.36 -3.30
C GLU A 82 -4.30 11.00 -3.99
N ILE A 83 -4.60 12.24 -3.62
CA ILE A 83 -5.62 13.07 -4.28
C ILE A 83 -4.97 14.18 -5.09
N GLU A 84 -5.57 14.48 -6.23
CA GLU A 84 -5.15 15.58 -7.07
C GLU A 84 -5.97 16.83 -6.73
N ILE A 85 -5.27 17.87 -6.27
CA ILE A 85 -5.87 19.16 -5.90
C ILE A 85 -5.27 20.29 -6.72
N GLN A 86 -6.05 21.34 -6.92
CA GLN A 86 -5.61 22.60 -7.48
C GLN A 86 -5.53 23.65 -6.36
N CYS A 87 -4.36 24.23 -6.19
CA CYS A 87 -4.08 25.21 -5.13
C CYS A 87 -3.02 26.23 -5.56
N LEU A 88 -2.87 27.30 -4.78
CA LEU A 88 -1.73 28.21 -4.94
C LEU A 88 -0.47 27.57 -4.36
N PRO A 89 0.72 27.84 -4.92
CA PRO A 89 1.96 27.27 -4.40
C PRO A 89 2.23 27.60 -2.92
N ALA A 90 1.70 28.71 -2.41
CA ALA A 90 1.89 29.11 -1.01
C ALA A 90 1.05 28.30 0.00
N ASP A 91 -0.04 27.66 -0.43
CA ASP A 91 -1.01 26.99 0.45
C ASP A 91 -0.94 25.45 0.33
N ILE A 92 0.12 24.90 -0.27
CA ILE A 92 0.23 23.45 -0.48
C ILE A 92 0.28 22.70 0.87
N PRO A 93 -0.66 21.78 1.16
CA PRO A 93 -0.66 20.97 2.39
C PRO A 93 0.19 19.71 2.23
N ASP A 94 0.94 19.28 3.26
CA ASP A 94 1.81 18.10 3.18
C ASP A 94 1.02 16.79 3.07
N PHE A 95 -0.06 16.65 3.83
CA PHE A 95 -0.95 15.49 3.79
C PHE A 95 -2.37 15.92 4.15
N PHE A 96 -3.34 15.09 3.79
CA PHE A 96 -4.72 15.21 4.25
C PHE A 96 -5.03 14.06 5.19
N GLU A 97 -5.64 14.38 6.32
CA GLU A 97 -6.09 13.38 7.30
C GLU A 97 -7.51 12.92 6.93
N LEU A 98 -7.74 11.61 6.97
CA LEU A 98 -9.06 11.00 6.79
C LEU A 98 -9.35 10.10 7.99
N ASP A 99 -10.39 10.41 8.74
CA ASP A 99 -10.82 9.60 9.89
C ASP A 99 -11.57 8.34 9.41
N ILE A 100 -11.03 7.17 9.74
CA ILE A 100 -11.60 5.87 9.40
C ILE A 100 -12.26 5.17 10.60
N SER A 101 -12.28 5.81 11.78
CA SER A 101 -12.71 5.17 13.04
C SER A 101 -14.15 4.67 13.01
N ASN A 102 -15.03 5.29 12.23
CA ASN A 102 -16.45 4.94 12.15
C ASN A 102 -16.79 3.95 11.03
N LEU A 103 -15.81 3.47 10.25
CA LEU A 103 -16.05 2.54 9.14
C LEU A 103 -16.34 1.13 9.65
N SER A 104 -17.51 0.60 9.28
CA SER A 104 -17.91 -0.79 9.51
C SER A 104 -17.64 -1.64 8.26
N ILE A 105 -17.78 -2.97 8.36
CA ILE A 105 -17.69 -3.84 7.20
C ILE A 105 -18.74 -3.46 6.14
N GLY A 106 -18.27 -3.27 4.90
CA GLY A 106 -19.10 -2.91 3.76
C GLY A 106 -19.22 -1.40 3.52
N ASP A 107 -18.74 -0.58 4.45
CA ASP A 107 -18.73 0.87 4.29
C ASP A 107 -17.52 1.35 3.45
N SER A 108 -17.71 2.50 2.81
CA SER A 108 -16.68 3.19 2.04
C SER A 108 -16.74 4.70 2.22
N LEU A 109 -15.59 5.35 2.22
CA LEU A 109 -15.45 6.81 2.15
C LEU A 109 -15.02 7.22 0.75
N ASN A 110 -15.61 8.31 0.27
CA ASN A 110 -15.33 8.86 -1.05
C ASN A 110 -14.38 10.07 -0.95
N ALA A 111 -13.85 10.52 -2.08
CA ALA A 111 -12.97 11.67 -2.14
C ALA A 111 -13.64 12.98 -1.69
N TYR A 112 -14.98 13.06 -1.75
CA TYR A 112 -15.74 14.20 -1.21
C TYR A 112 -15.73 14.27 0.33
N ASP A 113 -15.59 13.14 1.03
CA ASP A 113 -15.61 13.09 2.50
C ASP A 113 -14.31 13.60 3.14
N ILE A 114 -13.31 13.94 2.31
CA ILE A 114 -12.03 14.50 2.74
C ILE A 114 -12.25 15.96 3.16
N GLU A 115 -11.71 16.34 4.32
CA GLU A 115 -11.76 17.72 4.80
C GLU A 115 -10.90 18.62 3.91
N LEU A 116 -11.54 19.22 2.91
CA LEU A 116 -10.92 20.22 2.04
C LEU A 116 -11.33 21.61 2.51
N ASP A 117 -10.35 22.41 2.93
CA ASP A 117 -10.57 23.84 3.11
C ASP A 117 -11.00 24.48 1.78
N GLY A 118 -11.85 25.52 1.84
CA GLY A 118 -12.35 26.24 0.66
C GLY A 118 -11.28 26.95 -0.20
N LYS A 119 -9.99 26.77 0.12
CA LYS A 119 -8.84 27.19 -0.67
C LYS A 119 -8.41 26.16 -1.72
N PHE A 120 -8.91 24.93 -1.63
CA PHE A 120 -8.52 23.81 -2.49
C PHE A 120 -9.67 23.45 -3.42
N THR A 121 -9.34 23.20 -4.68
CA THR A 121 -10.29 22.61 -5.64
C THR A 121 -9.89 21.17 -5.88
N LEU A 122 -10.76 20.22 -5.56
CA LEU A 122 -10.57 18.81 -5.88
C LEU A 122 -10.64 18.63 -7.41
N VAL A 123 -9.59 18.03 -7.99
CA VAL A 123 -9.54 17.68 -9.43
C VAL A 123 -9.91 16.21 -9.63
N THR A 124 -9.57 15.35 -8.66
CA THR A 124 -10.04 13.96 -8.61
C THR A 124 -11.57 13.90 -8.56
N SER A 125 -12.16 12.85 -9.15
CA SER A 125 -13.61 12.65 -9.12
C SER A 125 -14.12 12.55 -7.68
N GLU A 126 -15.16 13.32 -7.35
CA GLU A 126 -15.76 13.36 -6.02
C GLU A 126 -16.35 12.00 -5.57
N ASP A 127 -16.83 11.21 -6.53
CA ASP A 127 -17.35 9.85 -6.32
C ASP A 127 -16.26 8.77 -6.23
N ALA A 128 -14.98 9.13 -6.38
CA ALA A 128 -13.90 8.15 -6.28
C ALA A 128 -13.83 7.62 -4.85
N VAL A 129 -13.89 6.30 -4.70
CA VAL A 129 -13.71 5.64 -3.39
C VAL A 129 -12.28 5.86 -2.92
N ALA A 130 -12.12 6.49 -1.76
CA ALA A 130 -10.83 6.71 -1.14
C ALA A 130 -10.40 5.49 -0.31
N VAL A 131 -11.33 4.98 0.53
CA VAL A 131 -11.13 3.87 1.45
C VAL A 131 -12.40 3.02 1.51
N SER A 132 -12.26 1.70 1.58
CA SER A 132 -13.37 0.78 1.84
C SER A 132 -12.94 -0.36 2.75
N VAL A 133 -13.90 -0.92 3.49
CA VAL A 133 -13.69 -2.11 4.34
C VAL A 133 -14.48 -3.28 3.75
N THR A 134 -13.79 -4.34 3.34
CA THR A 134 -14.42 -5.53 2.75
C THR A 134 -14.36 -6.72 3.69
N GLN A 135 -15.31 -7.67 3.53
CA GLN A 135 -15.30 -8.92 4.28
C GLN A 135 -14.16 -9.83 3.81
N PRO A 136 -13.46 -10.54 4.72
CA PRO A 136 -12.52 -11.57 4.32
C PRO A 136 -13.29 -12.71 3.66
N MET A 137 -12.97 -13.00 2.39
CA MET A 137 -13.52 -14.15 1.71
C MET A 137 -12.88 -15.41 2.30
N LYS A 138 -13.67 -16.25 2.96
CA LYS A 138 -13.23 -17.58 3.38
C LYS A 138 -13.13 -18.45 2.13
N GLU A 139 -11.91 -18.87 1.80
CA GLU A 139 -11.66 -19.88 0.78
C GLU A 139 -12.26 -21.19 1.28
N VAL A 140 -13.41 -21.56 0.71
CA VAL A 140 -14.01 -22.87 0.93
C VAL A 140 -13.26 -23.80 0.00
N GLU A 141 -12.34 -24.60 0.55
CA GLU A 141 -11.82 -25.76 -0.19
C GLU A 141 -13.04 -26.57 -0.66
N PRO A 142 -13.17 -26.88 -1.96
CA PRO A 142 -14.23 -27.76 -2.39
C PRO A 142 -14.01 -29.10 -1.70
N GLU A 143 -14.86 -29.43 -0.73
CA GLU A 143 -15.01 -30.81 -0.29
C GLU A 143 -15.38 -31.60 -1.53
N ILE A 144 -14.43 -32.40 -2.01
CA ILE A 144 -14.68 -33.38 -3.05
C ILE A 144 -15.60 -34.39 -2.37
N GLU A 145 -16.91 -34.26 -2.57
CA GLU A 145 -17.86 -35.33 -2.23
C GLU A 145 -17.50 -36.51 -3.12
N ILE A 146 -16.71 -37.45 -2.58
CA ILE A 146 -16.54 -38.77 -3.18
C ILE A 146 -17.86 -39.47 -2.91
N ASP A 147 -18.70 -39.55 -3.94
CA ASP A 147 -19.94 -40.32 -3.90
C ASP A 147 -19.57 -41.80 -3.68
N GLU A 148 -19.79 -42.32 -2.48
CA GLU A 148 -19.50 -43.72 -2.12
C GLU A 148 -20.39 -44.73 -2.90
N ASP A 149 -21.37 -44.25 -3.67
CA ASP A 149 -22.30 -45.06 -4.46
C ASP A 149 -21.88 -45.24 -5.95
N GLU A 150 -20.71 -44.75 -6.37
CA GLU A 150 -20.06 -45.24 -7.59
C GLU A 150 -19.06 -46.35 -7.25
N THR A 151 -19.57 -47.57 -7.04
CA THR A 151 -18.72 -48.76 -7.21
C THR A 151 -18.19 -48.73 -8.64
N PHE A 152 -16.92 -48.34 -8.80
CA PHE A 152 -16.19 -48.52 -10.04
C PHE A 152 -16.15 -50.01 -10.33
N LEU A 153 -16.89 -50.42 -11.37
CA LEU A 153 -16.89 -51.77 -11.91
C LEU A 153 -15.79 -51.83 -12.97
N ASP A 154 -15.03 -52.92 -12.98
CA ASP A 154 -14.14 -53.20 -14.09
C ASP A 154 -14.93 -53.61 -15.35
N GLU A 155 -14.24 -53.85 -16.47
CA GLU A 155 -14.86 -54.20 -17.76
C GLU A 155 -15.67 -55.53 -17.71
N ASP A 156 -15.55 -56.30 -16.63
CA ASP A 156 -16.27 -57.56 -16.37
C ASP A 156 -17.35 -57.47 -15.26
N GLY A 157 -17.51 -56.33 -14.57
CA GLY A 157 -18.65 -56.07 -13.68
C GLY A 157 -18.47 -56.48 -12.21
N GLU A 158 -17.25 -56.57 -11.70
CA GLU A 158 -16.96 -56.87 -10.29
C GLU A 158 -16.49 -55.60 -9.52
N PRO A 159 -16.82 -55.45 -8.23
CA PRO A 159 -16.47 -54.25 -7.45
C PRO A 159 -14.99 -54.23 -7.06
N ILE A 160 -14.32 -53.09 -7.27
CA ILE A 160 -12.92 -52.87 -6.91
C ILE A 160 -12.87 -52.28 -5.49
N GLU A 161 -12.42 -53.04 -4.48
CA GLU A 161 -12.19 -52.50 -3.13
C GLU A 161 -10.88 -51.68 -3.10
N GLY A 162 -10.99 -50.40 -2.72
CA GLY A 162 -9.86 -49.48 -2.61
C GLY A 162 -9.08 -49.68 -1.31
N GLU A 163 -7.84 -50.16 -1.43
CA GLU A 163 -6.84 -50.10 -0.35
C GLU A 163 -6.00 -48.82 -0.44
N GLU A 164 -5.78 -48.20 0.73
CA GLU A 164 -4.93 -47.05 0.99
C GLU A 164 -3.60 -47.05 0.21
N SER A 165 -3.15 -45.88 -0.23
CA SER A 165 -1.76 -45.49 0.03
C SER A 165 -1.56 -43.96 -0.02
N LYS A 166 -1.09 -43.49 1.13
CA LYS A 166 -0.60 -42.15 1.47
C LYS A 166 0.70 -41.81 0.74
N GLU A 167 0.94 -40.49 0.66
CA GLU A 167 2.25 -39.81 0.61
C GLU A 167 3.04 -39.93 -0.71
N THR A 168 3.38 -38.85 -1.42
CA THR A 168 4.43 -37.84 -1.14
C THR A 168 4.61 -37.07 -2.47
N GLU A 169 5.11 -35.84 -2.64
CA GLU A 169 5.77 -34.85 -1.80
C GLU A 169 5.85 -33.52 -2.57
N LYS A 170 6.02 -32.44 -1.82
CA LYS A 170 6.24 -31.05 -2.24
C LYS A 170 7.76 -30.76 -2.16
N PRO A 171 8.40 -29.99 -3.06
CA PRO A 171 9.69 -29.34 -2.78
C PRO A 171 9.46 -27.87 -2.38
N ALA A 172 10.31 -27.13 -1.67
CA ALA A 172 11.56 -27.30 -0.92
C ALA A 172 11.83 -25.95 -0.20
N GLU A 173 12.73 -25.95 0.81
CA GLU A 173 13.63 -24.87 1.31
C GLU A 173 13.82 -25.06 2.83
N ASP A 174 14.96 -25.58 3.29
CA ASP A 174 16.25 -24.89 3.53
C ASP A 174 16.13 -23.60 4.36
N LYS A 175 16.33 -23.73 5.68
CA LYS A 175 17.20 -22.83 6.47
C LYS A 175 17.70 -23.58 7.71
N GLY A 176 19.01 -23.47 7.95
CA GLY A 176 19.65 -23.89 9.19
C GLY A 176 19.37 -22.96 10.37
N ASP A 177 19.63 -23.49 11.56
CA ASP A 177 20.03 -22.77 12.79
C ASP A 177 20.62 -23.84 13.73
N ASP A 178 21.94 -23.88 13.89
CA ASP A 178 22.64 -23.33 15.06
C ASP A 178 22.02 -23.74 16.41
N SER A 179 22.43 -24.90 16.93
CA SER A 179 22.16 -25.27 18.32
C SER A 179 23.37 -24.91 19.17
N THR A 180 23.19 -23.80 19.87
CA THR A 180 23.95 -23.36 21.03
C THR A 180 23.95 -24.44 22.13
N ALA A 181 25.15 -24.88 22.52
CA ALA A 181 25.39 -25.61 23.76
C ALA A 181 26.71 -25.11 24.35
N ASP A 182 26.64 -24.06 25.16
CA ASP A 182 27.75 -23.65 26.02
C ASP A 182 27.21 -23.31 27.41
N LYS A 183 27.62 -24.13 28.39
CA LYS A 183 27.46 -23.82 29.80
C LYS A 183 28.75 -24.17 30.54
N GLU A 184 29.45 -23.10 30.93
CA GLU A 184 30.29 -22.92 32.11
C GLU A 184 31.62 -23.70 32.22
N THR A 185 32.74 -22.96 32.14
CA THR A 185 33.79 -22.83 33.19
C THR A 185 34.76 -21.71 32.78
N GLY A 186 34.90 -20.62 33.53
CA GLY A 186 36.00 -20.40 34.49
C GLY A 186 36.75 -19.08 34.13
N SER A 187 36.64 -18.04 34.95
CA SER A 187 37.75 -17.44 35.72
C SER A 187 38.99 -17.03 34.88
N GLU A 188 39.23 -15.73 34.70
CA GLU A 188 40.22 -14.88 35.41
C GLU A 188 40.25 -13.45 34.85
#